data_AF-A0A1Q7ZUC8-F1
#
_entry.id   AF-A0A1Q7ZUC8-F1
#
_cell.length_a   1.000
_cell.length_b   1.000
_cell.length_c   1.000
_cell.angle_alpha   90.00
_cell.angle_beta   90.00
_cell.angle_gamma   90.00
#
_symmetry.space_group_name_H-M   'P 1'
#
loop_
_entity.id
_entity.type
_entity.pdbx_description
1 polymer ?
#
loop_
_entity_poly.entity_id
_entity_poly.type
_entity_poly.pdbx_seq_one_letter_code
_entity_poly.pdbx_strand_id
1 'polypeptide(L)'
;NWIDITSTGTRLILKDDACTYEVPLGFQFRFYGITVDQTYICSNGFITFSVPDSYFADPPIPNPNPPNDRIVGLALDLNPAISGGVYFLSQPQTTPRRFIVSWVGVYQAYTTKPQTFQIVLEQNASREDGRILIEYRTLTGVTSALVGIENSTGSSGLAYPGPLGNNLVVAFLPPTDAALPPDRLAVASTVLAPTNAAQGDGNVPMLALDFTTPTNWVDVTAVRVTLSGLGANPGDVPRATLWLETNGDGTFTPGPDTFLVWAAFSGTPAAASLNLPSSLRVAVGTPRRVYVAFDIASTARVNDWIGARLDSASSVFVVYPDTVNSSGFPIDSYRAGVRTRIVASSDTLSMSAPTSLLSATIAQWDTDRPLLSLRFSANRNSVDLAGIHVPIQGTAVAGDFWAMKALLDTNRDGNYTPDVDAVLAIAVATGSPPEALLSFNLTVLAGSPVTLLIVFDVSPTAVPGHTMSVSLSPSD
;
A
#
# COMPACT_ATOMS: atom_id res chain seq x y z
N ASN A 1 37.85 19.34 21.13
CA ASN A 1 38.79 20.49 21.19
C ASN A 1 38.31 21.48 20.16
N TRP A 2 38.06 22.73 20.56
CA TRP A 2 37.50 23.76 19.68
C TRP A 2 38.28 23.88 18.36
N ILE A 3 37.57 23.96 17.25
CA ILE A 3 38.16 24.12 15.91
C ILE A 3 37.80 25.52 15.43
N ASP A 4 38.76 26.44 15.45
CA ASP A 4 38.51 27.81 14.99
C ASP A 4 38.52 27.85 13.46
N ILE A 5 37.33 27.99 12.87
CA ILE A 5 37.14 28.06 11.41
C ILE A 5 36.91 29.50 10.92
N THR A 6 37.09 30.53 11.74
CA THR A 6 36.77 31.91 11.36
C THR A 6 37.65 32.47 10.24
N SER A 7 38.89 31.97 10.10
CA SER A 7 39.84 32.36 9.05
C SER A 7 39.92 31.37 7.87
N THR A 8 39.45 30.14 8.05
CA THR A 8 39.57 29.05 7.05
C THR A 8 38.23 28.60 6.47
N GLY A 9 37.13 28.84 7.17
CA GLY A 9 35.78 28.50 6.75
C GLY A 9 35.09 29.61 5.95
N THR A 10 33.96 29.25 5.34
CA THR A 10 33.10 30.17 4.63
C THR A 10 32.15 30.85 5.61
N ARG A 11 32.17 32.19 5.67
CA ARG A 11 31.20 32.97 6.45
C ARG A 11 29.85 33.00 5.73
N LEU A 12 28.79 32.65 6.44
CA LEU A 12 27.41 32.72 5.96
C LEU A 12 26.81 34.10 6.23
N ILE A 13 25.98 34.57 5.30
CA ILE A 13 25.19 35.79 5.46
C ILE A 13 23.76 35.37 5.83
N LEU A 14 23.51 35.21 7.13
CA LEU A 14 22.20 34.86 7.69
C LEU A 14 21.60 36.06 8.41
N LYS A 15 20.28 36.23 8.30
CA LYS A 15 19.46 37.17 9.06
C LYS A 15 18.84 36.46 10.26
N ASP A 16 17.99 37.17 10.99
CA ASP A 16 17.05 36.56 11.93
C ASP A 16 16.19 35.51 11.24
N ASP A 17 15.91 34.41 11.94
CA ASP A 17 15.00 33.34 11.48
C ASP A 17 15.28 32.87 10.04
N ALA A 18 16.57 32.72 9.69
CA ALA A 18 17.01 32.42 8.34
C ALA A 18 17.86 31.15 8.26
N CYS A 19 17.67 30.38 7.20
CA CYS A 19 18.54 29.27 6.83
C CYS A 19 19.23 29.50 5.49
N THR A 20 20.32 28.78 5.25
CA THR A 20 20.97 28.73 3.94
C THR A 20 20.11 27.98 2.92
N TYR A 21 20.52 28.03 1.65
CA TYR A 21 20.22 26.97 0.67
C TYR A 21 21.03 25.70 1.01
N GLU A 22 20.90 24.66 0.19
CA GLU A 22 21.67 23.42 0.33
C GLU A 22 23.17 23.71 0.34
N VAL A 23 23.84 23.25 1.40
CA VAL A 23 25.30 23.32 1.57
C VAL A 23 25.86 21.91 1.41
N PRO A 24 26.72 21.65 0.41
CA PRO A 24 27.29 20.33 0.22
C PRO A 24 28.27 19.98 1.37
N LEU A 25 28.11 18.79 1.93
CA LEU A 25 29.02 18.26 2.97
C LEU A 25 30.40 17.93 2.40
N GLY A 26 30.47 17.62 1.10
CA GLY A 26 31.69 17.19 0.40
C GLY A 26 32.03 15.70 0.61
N PHE A 27 31.20 14.96 1.34
CA PHE A 27 31.28 13.52 1.55
C PHE A 27 29.92 12.97 1.97
N GLN A 28 29.75 11.65 1.85
CA GLN A 28 28.57 10.95 2.36
C GLN A 28 28.64 10.84 3.88
N PHE A 29 27.67 11.43 4.56
CA PHE A 29 27.45 11.31 5.99
C PHE A 29 26.22 10.44 6.23
N ARG A 30 26.28 9.49 7.17
CA ARG A 30 25.13 8.64 7.50
C ARG A 30 24.51 9.14 8.80
N PHE A 31 23.21 9.40 8.79
CA PHE A 31 22.43 9.96 9.88
C PHE A 31 21.11 9.20 10.01
N TYR A 32 20.88 8.55 11.16
CA TYR A 32 19.72 7.66 11.38
C TYR A 32 19.54 6.63 10.27
N GLY A 33 20.64 6.01 9.84
CA GLY A 33 20.65 4.98 8.81
C GLY A 33 20.55 5.49 7.37
N ILE A 34 20.21 6.77 7.16
CA ILE A 34 20.10 7.41 5.85
C ILE A 34 21.41 8.09 5.48
N THR A 35 21.82 7.96 4.22
CA THR A 35 23.01 8.68 3.71
C THR A 35 22.60 10.03 3.14
N VAL A 36 23.24 11.08 3.63
CA VAL A 36 23.07 12.48 3.22
C VAL A 36 24.41 13.04 2.76
N ASP A 37 24.39 13.96 1.80
CA ASP A 37 25.59 14.61 1.24
C ASP A 37 25.48 16.14 1.20
N GLN A 38 24.36 16.68 1.69
CA GLN A 38 24.07 18.11 1.80
C GLN A 38 23.27 18.40 3.09
N THR A 39 23.30 19.65 3.55
CA THR A 39 22.55 20.11 4.73
C THR A 39 22.12 21.57 4.58
N TYR A 40 21.16 22.01 5.38
CA TYR A 40 20.80 23.41 5.57
C TYR A 40 21.27 23.89 6.94
N ILE A 41 21.81 25.10 7.01
CA ILE A 41 22.33 25.72 8.23
C ILE A 41 21.45 26.90 8.61
N CYS A 42 20.97 26.93 9.86
CA CYS A 42 19.98 27.91 10.31
C CYS A 42 20.50 28.85 11.40
N SER A 43 20.00 30.09 11.45
CA SER A 43 20.45 31.12 12.41
C SER A 43 20.31 30.65 13.86
N ASN A 44 19.19 30.00 14.17
CA ASN A 44 18.75 29.60 15.53
C ASN A 44 19.46 28.34 16.07
N GLY A 45 20.68 28.05 15.58
CA GLY A 45 21.60 27.12 16.22
C GLY A 45 21.40 25.63 15.91
N PHE A 46 20.83 25.33 14.74
CA PHE A 46 20.63 23.97 14.26
C PHE A 46 20.97 23.81 12.78
N ILE A 47 21.12 22.55 12.36
CA ILE A 47 21.18 22.14 10.95
C ILE A 47 20.11 21.07 10.67
N THR A 48 19.65 20.96 9.43
CA THR A 48 18.68 19.94 8.99
C THR A 48 19.09 19.34 7.65
N PHE A 49 18.63 18.12 7.38
CA PHE A 49 18.85 17.42 6.11
C PHE A 49 17.59 17.37 5.23
N SER A 50 16.45 17.86 5.73
CA SER A 50 15.18 17.86 5.01
C SER A 50 14.73 19.27 4.61
N VAL A 51 13.74 19.83 5.30
CA VAL A 51 13.17 21.14 5.00
C VAL A 51 13.75 22.16 5.98
N PRO A 52 14.43 23.23 5.51
CA PRO A 52 14.86 24.31 6.39
C PRO A 52 13.64 24.98 7.03
N ASP A 53 13.78 25.36 8.28
CA ASP A 53 12.69 25.94 9.06
C ASP A 53 13.18 27.17 9.85
N SER A 54 12.25 28.05 10.24
CA SER A 54 12.55 29.34 10.85
C SER A 54 11.91 29.49 12.23
N TYR A 55 11.60 28.38 12.91
CA TYR A 55 10.88 28.43 14.20
C TYR A 55 11.70 29.08 15.32
N PHE A 56 10.98 29.84 16.15
CA PHE A 56 11.45 30.42 17.41
C PHE A 56 11.36 29.44 18.60
N ALA A 57 10.44 28.45 18.53
CA ALA A 57 10.23 27.47 19.59
C ALA A 57 10.44 26.05 19.05
N ASP A 58 11.58 25.46 19.35
CA ASP A 58 11.89 24.11 18.89
C ASP A 58 11.03 23.06 19.62
N PRO A 59 10.26 22.22 18.88
CA PRO A 59 9.57 21.09 19.49
C PRO A 59 10.55 20.15 20.22
N PRO A 60 10.10 19.44 21.27
CA PRO A 60 10.96 18.49 21.99
C PRO A 60 11.52 17.42 21.06
N ILE A 61 12.61 16.77 21.44
CA ILE A 61 13.21 15.66 20.69
C ILE A 61 13.00 14.36 21.49
N PRO A 62 12.43 13.30 20.89
CA PRO A 62 11.84 13.25 19.54
C PRO A 62 10.45 13.90 19.47
N ASN A 63 10.06 14.41 18.31
CA ASN A 63 8.67 14.82 18.04
C ASN A 63 8.27 14.56 16.58
N PRO A 64 7.18 13.82 16.32
CA PRO A 64 6.76 13.51 14.95
C PRO A 64 6.26 14.74 14.16
N ASN A 65 5.91 15.83 14.83
CA ASN A 65 5.51 17.07 14.17
C ASN A 65 6.73 17.83 13.65
N PRO A 66 6.70 18.32 12.39
CA PRO A 66 7.81 19.06 11.82
C PRO A 66 8.14 20.35 12.62
N PRO A 67 9.41 20.80 12.59
CA PRO A 67 10.50 20.30 11.76
C PRO A 67 11.17 19.02 12.28
N ASN A 68 11.54 18.13 11.35
CA ASN A 68 12.24 16.85 11.60
C ASN A 68 13.62 16.84 10.93
N ASP A 69 14.35 15.72 11.03
CA ASP A 69 15.64 15.50 10.36
C ASP A 69 16.73 16.52 10.76
N ARG A 70 16.78 16.87 12.04
CA ARG A 70 17.57 18.01 12.55
C ARG A 70 18.59 17.61 13.60
N ILE A 71 19.67 18.37 13.63
CA ILE A 71 20.71 18.39 14.66
C ILE A 71 20.70 19.77 15.29
N VAL A 72 20.26 19.83 16.54
CA VAL A 72 20.08 21.05 17.32
C VAL A 72 21.27 21.22 18.26
N GLY A 73 22.12 22.20 17.96
CA GLY A 73 23.31 22.52 18.76
C GLY A 73 23.00 23.43 19.95
N LEU A 74 22.13 24.42 19.75
CA LEU A 74 21.68 25.32 20.80
C LEU A 74 20.40 26.04 20.36
N ALA A 75 19.23 25.49 20.70
CA ALA A 75 17.95 26.10 20.37
C ALA A 75 17.74 27.42 21.10
N LEU A 76 18.02 28.52 20.42
CA LEU A 76 17.79 29.89 20.87
C LEU A 76 17.40 30.75 19.67
N ASP A 77 16.67 31.81 19.95
CA ASP A 77 16.44 32.90 19.00
C ASP A 77 17.76 33.67 18.79
N LEU A 78 18.50 33.34 17.73
CA LEU A 78 19.85 33.86 17.47
C LEU A 78 19.85 34.72 16.21
N ASN A 79 20.48 35.89 16.30
CA ASN A 79 20.51 36.86 15.21
C ASN A 79 21.94 37.21 14.76
N PRO A 80 22.49 36.49 13.75
CA PRO A 80 23.83 36.76 13.20
C PRO A 80 23.97 38.11 12.47
N ALA A 81 22.86 38.77 12.14
CA ALA A 81 22.90 40.09 11.49
C ALA A 81 23.18 41.23 12.47
N ILE A 82 22.95 41.03 13.77
CA ILE A 82 23.22 42.02 14.82
C ILE A 82 24.66 41.91 15.32
N SER A 83 25.16 40.70 15.57
CA SER A 83 26.50 40.47 16.09
C SER A 83 27.03 39.08 15.73
N GLY A 84 28.36 38.97 15.65
CA GLY A 84 29.04 37.71 15.38
C GLY A 84 28.91 37.22 13.95
N GLY A 85 28.92 35.89 13.80
CA GLY A 85 28.71 35.26 12.50
C GLY A 85 28.58 33.75 12.58
N VAL A 86 28.02 33.17 11.51
CA VAL A 86 27.95 31.72 11.30
C VAL A 86 28.93 31.34 10.20
N TYR A 87 29.71 30.29 10.42
CA TYR A 87 30.75 29.83 9.52
C TYR A 87 30.58 28.33 9.29
N PHE A 88 30.97 27.84 8.11
CA PHE A 88 31.10 26.41 7.88
C PHE A 88 32.42 26.05 7.19
N LEU A 89 32.89 24.82 7.40
CA LEU A 89 34.07 24.27 6.75
C LEU A 89 33.87 22.78 6.46
N SER A 90 33.98 22.39 5.18
CA SER A 90 34.04 20.99 4.75
C SER A 90 35.50 20.53 4.65
N GLN A 91 35.81 19.36 5.22
CA GLN A 91 37.14 18.76 5.23
C GLN A 91 37.11 17.31 4.73
N PRO A 92 36.79 17.06 3.44
CA PRO A 92 36.62 15.70 2.90
C PRO A 92 37.93 14.91 2.77
N GLN A 93 39.07 15.59 2.96
CA GLN A 93 40.41 14.99 2.89
C GLN A 93 40.95 14.54 4.25
N THR A 94 40.20 14.76 5.35
CA THR A 94 40.59 14.33 6.70
C THR A 94 40.14 12.90 6.99
N THR A 95 40.73 12.26 8.01
CA THR A 95 40.32 10.93 8.50
C THR A 95 40.09 11.01 10.02
N PRO A 96 38.83 10.94 10.51
CA PRO A 96 37.59 10.86 9.73
C PRO A 96 37.33 12.15 8.92
N ARG A 97 36.54 12.08 7.85
CA ARG A 97 36.10 13.27 7.10
C ARG A 97 35.20 14.13 8.00
N ARG A 98 35.33 15.45 7.91
CA ARG A 98 34.61 16.37 8.80
C ARG A 98 33.81 17.43 8.07
N PHE A 99 32.67 17.81 8.64
CA PHE A 99 31.94 19.02 8.30
C PHE A 99 31.68 19.80 9.59
N ILE A 100 32.08 21.06 9.64
CA ILE A 100 32.03 21.89 10.86
C ILE A 100 31.16 23.11 10.58
N VAL A 101 30.26 23.42 11.49
CA VAL A 101 29.46 24.65 11.50
C VAL A 101 29.64 25.34 12.84
N SER A 102 30.01 26.62 12.84
CA SER A 102 30.28 27.39 14.05
C SER A 102 29.48 28.69 14.08
N TRP A 103 28.76 28.91 15.17
CA TRP A 103 28.21 30.21 15.55
C TRP A 103 29.24 30.87 16.46
N VAL A 104 29.72 32.05 16.09
CA VAL A 104 30.81 32.74 16.80
C VAL A 104 30.37 34.13 17.20
N GLY A 105 30.17 34.34 18.51
CA GLY A 105 29.77 35.63 19.07
C GLY A 105 28.37 36.08 18.67
N VAL A 106 27.50 35.16 18.29
CA VAL A 106 26.13 35.48 17.82
C VAL A 106 25.26 35.83 19.02
N TYR A 107 24.54 36.94 18.93
CA TYR A 107 23.66 37.37 20.02
C TYR A 107 22.34 36.60 19.98
N GLN A 108 21.82 36.30 21.16
CA GLN A 108 20.40 36.03 21.28
C GLN A 108 19.63 37.31 20.91
N ALA A 109 18.60 37.20 20.07
CA ALA A 109 17.84 38.34 19.57
C ALA A 109 17.38 39.25 20.72
N TYR A 110 17.42 40.55 20.48
CA TYR A 110 17.08 41.59 21.46
C TYR A 110 17.93 41.62 22.73
N THR A 111 19.08 40.93 22.75
CA THR A 111 20.03 40.94 23.87
C THR A 111 21.45 41.31 23.41
N THR A 112 22.36 41.46 24.38
CA THR A 112 23.81 41.61 24.15
C THR A 112 24.59 40.38 24.62
N LYS A 113 23.95 39.21 24.69
CA LYS A 113 24.54 37.97 25.21
C LYS A 113 25.10 37.11 24.06
N PRO A 114 26.42 37.11 23.82
CA PRO A 114 27.03 36.31 22.75
C PRO A 114 27.08 34.83 23.09
N GLN A 115 26.80 34.00 22.08
CA GLN A 115 26.95 32.56 22.10
C GLN A 115 28.02 32.14 21.07
N THR A 116 28.92 31.27 21.49
CA THR A 116 29.97 30.69 20.66
C THR A 116 29.99 29.18 20.85
N PHE A 117 29.51 28.46 19.84
CA PHE A 117 29.41 27.00 19.83
C PHE A 117 29.53 26.45 18.40
N GLN A 118 29.73 25.15 18.27
CA GLN A 118 29.85 24.50 16.97
C GLN A 118 29.20 23.11 16.94
N ILE A 119 28.74 22.72 15.74
CA ILE A 119 28.34 21.36 15.38
C ILE A 119 29.44 20.79 14.47
N VAL A 120 29.94 19.60 14.81
CA VAL A 120 30.93 18.87 14.02
C VAL A 120 30.36 17.51 13.64
N LEU A 121 30.21 17.29 12.33
CA LEU A 121 29.88 15.99 11.75
C LEU A 121 31.18 15.28 11.39
N GLU A 122 31.39 14.08 11.92
CA GLU A 122 32.52 13.22 11.56
C GLU A 122 32.02 11.95 10.91
N GLN A 123 32.47 11.68 9.69
CA GLN A 123 32.12 10.47 8.95
C GLN A 123 32.59 9.23 9.71
N ASN A 124 31.70 8.24 9.82
CA ASN A 124 32.09 6.88 10.18
C ASN A 124 32.40 6.08 8.91
N ALA A 125 33.59 5.47 8.85
CA ALA A 125 34.03 4.70 7.69
C ALA A 125 33.35 3.32 7.57
N SER A 126 32.68 2.85 8.63
CA SER A 126 32.23 1.46 8.80
C SER A 126 30.78 1.20 8.38
N ARG A 127 30.22 1.95 7.41
CA ARG A 127 28.78 1.96 7.07
C ARG A 127 27.85 2.36 8.22
N GLU A 128 28.30 2.59 9.45
CA GLU A 128 27.50 3.08 10.59
C GLU A 128 27.18 4.58 10.47
N ASP A 129 26.34 5.13 11.36
CA ASP A 129 26.12 6.58 11.38
C ASP A 129 27.39 7.32 11.80
N GLY A 130 27.52 8.55 11.30
CA GLY A 130 28.59 9.45 11.67
C GLY A 130 28.44 9.97 13.10
N ARG A 131 29.58 10.30 13.70
CA ARG A 131 29.63 10.92 15.03
C ARG A 131 29.30 12.41 14.92
N ILE A 132 28.50 12.91 15.84
CA ILE A 132 28.13 14.32 15.91
C ILE A 132 28.68 14.88 17.23
N LEU A 133 29.42 15.97 17.17
CA LEU A 133 29.93 16.66 18.35
C LEU A 133 29.33 18.06 18.39
N ILE A 134 28.80 18.46 19.55
CA ILE A 134 28.36 19.81 19.82
C ILE A 134 29.28 20.38 20.90
N GLU A 135 30.09 21.37 20.53
CA GLU A 135 31.09 21.95 21.43
C GLU A 135 30.75 23.40 21.79
N TYR A 136 30.81 23.74 23.07
CA TYR A 136 30.50 25.07 23.60
C TYR A 136 31.76 25.77 24.08
N ARG A 137 32.16 26.85 23.40
CA ARG A 137 33.30 27.68 23.83
C ARG A 137 32.88 28.70 24.87
N THR A 138 31.84 29.48 24.55
CA THR A 138 31.31 30.53 25.41
C THR A 138 29.79 30.59 25.30
N LEU A 139 29.10 30.34 26.40
CA LEU A 139 27.67 30.57 26.57
C LEU A 139 27.46 31.69 27.59
N THR A 140 26.72 32.72 27.21
CA THR A 140 26.45 33.88 28.07
C THR A 140 24.99 33.88 28.50
N GLY A 141 24.74 33.62 29.79
CA GLY A 141 23.40 33.72 30.38
C GLY A 141 22.38 32.71 29.86
N VAL A 142 22.83 31.53 29.42
CA VAL A 142 22.01 30.38 29.01
C VAL A 142 21.94 29.39 30.17
N THR A 143 20.74 29.16 30.71
CA THR A 143 20.50 28.18 31.79
C THR A 143 19.95 26.85 31.27
N SER A 144 19.23 26.88 30.14
CA SER A 144 18.68 25.73 29.44
C SER A 144 18.39 26.09 27.99
N ALA A 145 18.63 25.15 27.08
CA ALA A 145 18.21 25.21 25.68
C ALA A 145 18.03 23.77 25.19
N LEU A 146 17.20 23.55 24.17
CA LEU A 146 17.14 22.24 23.53
C LEU A 146 18.45 21.97 22.80
N VAL A 147 18.97 20.76 23.01
CA VAL A 147 20.16 20.22 22.35
C VAL A 147 19.87 18.76 22.06
N GLY A 148 20.01 18.33 20.81
CA GLY A 148 19.61 16.98 20.43
C GLY A 148 19.67 16.70 18.94
N ILE A 149 19.33 15.47 18.58
CA ILE A 149 19.27 14.99 17.20
C ILE A 149 18.01 14.15 16.99
N GLU A 150 17.38 14.21 15.83
CA GLU A 150 16.24 13.34 15.49
C GLU A 150 16.16 12.96 14.03
N ASN A 151 15.48 11.84 13.75
CA ASN A 151 15.35 11.29 12.40
C ASN A 151 14.33 12.07 11.55
N SER A 152 14.24 11.70 10.26
CA SER A 152 13.39 12.38 9.27
C SER A 152 11.89 12.30 9.55
N THR A 153 11.45 11.38 10.40
CA THR A 153 10.04 11.24 10.78
C THR A 153 9.73 11.74 12.19
N GLY A 154 10.73 12.22 12.95
CA GLY A 154 10.58 12.63 14.34
C GLY A 154 10.14 11.51 15.30
N SER A 155 10.34 10.25 14.88
CA SER A 155 9.92 9.06 15.65
C SER A 155 11.04 8.52 16.54
N SER A 156 12.29 8.91 16.27
CA SER A 156 13.48 8.54 17.03
C SER A 156 14.39 9.74 17.17
N GLY A 157 14.91 9.95 18.38
CA GLY A 157 15.63 11.16 18.74
C GLY A 157 16.40 11.00 20.05
N LEU A 158 17.50 11.74 20.18
CA LEU A 158 18.27 11.85 21.42
C LEU A 158 18.33 13.32 21.83
N ALA A 159 17.76 13.65 22.99
CA ALA A 159 17.93 14.95 23.63
C ALA A 159 19.04 14.86 24.70
N TYR A 160 19.85 15.91 24.83
CA TYR A 160 20.82 16.02 25.91
C TYR A 160 20.13 16.61 27.16
N PRO A 161 20.03 15.87 28.27
CA PRO A 161 19.30 16.32 29.45
C PRO A 161 20.18 17.08 30.46
N GLY A 162 21.49 17.17 30.19
CA GLY A 162 22.46 17.73 31.13
C GLY A 162 22.51 19.26 31.13
N PRO A 163 23.17 19.86 32.13
CA PRO A 163 23.41 21.29 32.14
C PRO A 163 24.32 21.71 30.99
N LEU A 164 24.09 22.92 30.47
CA LEU A 164 24.93 23.57 29.47
C LEU A 164 25.96 24.48 30.14
N GLY A 165 27.16 24.56 29.56
CA GLY A 165 28.23 25.38 30.10
C GLY A 165 29.44 25.47 29.17
N ASN A 166 30.36 26.39 29.51
CA ASN A 166 31.58 26.59 28.75
C ASN A 166 32.49 25.37 28.84
N ASN A 167 33.22 25.09 27.76
CA ASN A 167 34.12 23.94 27.61
C ASN A 167 33.43 22.57 27.66
N LEU A 168 32.11 22.54 27.48
CA LEU A 168 31.35 21.29 27.33
C LEU A 168 31.43 20.80 25.89
N VAL A 169 31.58 19.49 25.73
CA VAL A 169 31.37 18.78 24.46
C VAL A 169 30.31 17.72 24.68
N VAL A 170 29.23 17.78 23.90
CA VAL A 170 28.19 16.75 23.85
C VAL A 170 28.42 15.93 22.59
N ALA A 171 28.70 14.65 22.78
CA ALA A 171 28.81 13.72 21.67
C ALA A 171 27.47 12.99 21.48
N PHE A 172 26.90 13.13 20.29
CA PHE A 172 25.81 12.29 19.84
C PHE A 172 26.36 11.25 18.88
N LEU A 173 26.06 10.01 19.19
CA LEU A 173 26.01 8.96 18.20
C LEU A 173 24.52 8.82 17.94
N PRO A 174 24.01 9.17 16.73
CA PRO A 174 22.67 8.76 16.36
C PRO A 174 22.52 7.30 16.74
N PRO A 175 21.35 6.86 17.22
CA PRO A 175 21.01 5.46 17.34
C PRO A 175 21.06 4.81 15.93
N THR A 176 22.27 4.58 15.44
CA THR A 176 22.63 3.34 14.81
C THR A 176 23.18 2.51 15.94
N ASP A 177 22.40 1.60 16.49
CA ASP A 177 22.58 0.17 16.28
C ASP A 177 23.97 -0.50 16.46
N ALA A 178 25.06 0.23 16.68
CA ALA A 178 26.37 -0.32 16.99
C ALA A 178 26.57 -0.52 18.51
N ALA A 179 25.71 0.09 19.35
CA ALA A 179 25.72 -0.09 20.81
C ALA A 179 24.46 -0.79 21.35
N LEU A 180 23.39 -0.91 20.57
CA LEU A 180 22.33 -1.86 20.87
C LEU A 180 22.80 -3.24 20.36
N PRO A 181 22.88 -4.27 21.22
CA PRO A 181 23.22 -5.60 20.73
C PRO A 181 22.18 -5.99 19.66
N PRO A 182 22.61 -6.47 18.47
CA PRO A 182 21.68 -6.88 17.43
C PRO A 182 20.74 -7.95 17.97
N ASP A 183 19.44 -7.70 17.86
CA ASP A 183 18.44 -8.70 18.17
C ASP A 183 18.21 -9.59 16.94
N ARG A 184 17.72 -10.81 17.19
CA ARG A 184 17.60 -11.82 16.13
C ARG A 184 16.18 -12.29 15.99
N LEU A 185 15.58 -11.99 14.84
CA LEU A 185 14.26 -12.48 14.49
C LEU A 185 14.33 -13.95 14.07
N ALA A 186 13.61 -14.83 14.76
CA ALA A 186 13.32 -16.17 14.28
C ALA A 186 11.98 -16.19 13.55
N VAL A 187 11.96 -16.88 12.41
CA VAL A 187 10.77 -17.04 11.56
C VAL A 187 10.43 -18.52 11.50
N ALA A 188 9.34 -18.92 12.17
CA ALA A 188 8.73 -20.22 11.94
C ALA A 188 7.62 -20.09 10.90
N SER A 189 7.30 -21.17 10.18
CA SER A 189 6.30 -21.14 9.11
C SER A 189 5.35 -22.32 9.18
N THR A 190 4.08 -22.07 8.92
CA THR A 190 3.06 -23.09 8.67
C THR A 190 2.55 -22.96 7.23
N VAL A 191 2.47 -24.06 6.49
CA VAL A 191 1.90 -24.04 5.14
C VAL A 191 0.38 -24.05 5.23
N LEU A 192 -0.27 -23.03 4.67
CA LEU A 192 -1.73 -22.88 4.63
C LEU A 192 -2.31 -23.12 3.22
N ALA A 193 -1.44 -23.25 2.22
CA ALA A 193 -1.80 -23.43 0.82
C ALA A 193 -2.88 -24.52 0.63
N PRO A 194 -4.10 -24.17 0.16
CA PRO A 194 -5.16 -25.14 -0.08
C PRO A 194 -4.81 -26.02 -1.28
N THR A 195 -5.51 -27.14 -1.45
CA THR A 195 -5.29 -28.02 -2.62
C THR A 195 -5.69 -27.35 -3.93
N ASN A 196 -6.74 -26.50 -3.88
CA ASN A 196 -7.28 -25.79 -5.03
C ASN A 196 -7.54 -24.33 -4.67
N ALA A 197 -7.38 -23.45 -5.64
CA ALA A 197 -7.87 -22.08 -5.63
C ALA A 197 -8.61 -21.82 -6.93
N ALA A 198 -9.81 -21.27 -6.87
CA ALA A 198 -10.58 -20.97 -8.06
C ALA A 198 -10.13 -19.66 -8.71
N GLN A 199 -10.35 -19.52 -10.01
CA GLN A 199 -10.22 -18.24 -10.70
C GLN A 199 -11.00 -17.14 -9.95
N GLY A 200 -10.38 -15.99 -9.75
CA GLY A 200 -10.99 -14.85 -9.08
C GLY A 200 -11.06 -14.95 -7.55
N ASP A 201 -10.59 -16.04 -6.94
CA ASP A 201 -10.50 -16.12 -5.48
C ASP A 201 -9.53 -15.05 -4.95
N GLY A 202 -10.00 -14.25 -4.01
CA GLY A 202 -9.19 -13.29 -3.27
C GLY A 202 -8.69 -13.88 -1.95
N ASN A 203 -7.51 -13.44 -1.51
CA ASN A 203 -6.92 -13.81 -0.22
C ASN A 203 -6.80 -15.33 0.03
N VAL A 204 -6.39 -16.08 -0.98
CA VAL A 204 -6.08 -17.50 -0.84
C VAL A 204 -4.87 -17.66 0.11
N PRO A 205 -5.01 -18.26 1.30
CA PRO A 205 -3.91 -18.34 2.25
C PRO A 205 -2.82 -19.30 1.78
N MET A 206 -1.55 -18.87 1.85
CA MET A 206 -0.42 -19.66 1.37
C MET A 206 0.52 -20.06 2.51
N LEU A 207 0.87 -19.11 3.39
CA LEU A 207 1.77 -19.31 4.52
C LEU A 207 1.28 -18.52 5.74
N ALA A 208 1.45 -19.10 6.93
CA ALA A 208 1.55 -18.35 8.18
C ALA A 208 3.02 -18.24 8.56
N LEU A 209 3.46 -17.05 8.98
CA LEU A 209 4.80 -16.77 9.48
C LEU A 209 4.72 -16.31 10.92
N ASP A 210 5.39 -17.03 11.81
CA ASP A 210 5.48 -16.73 13.23
C ASP A 210 6.81 -16.05 13.53
N PHE A 211 6.73 -14.78 13.88
CA PHE A 211 7.88 -13.94 14.24
C PHE A 211 8.09 -13.94 15.74
N THR A 212 9.31 -14.29 16.15
CA THR A 212 9.76 -14.28 17.55
C THR A 212 11.14 -13.66 17.65
N THR A 213 11.46 -13.09 18.80
CA THR A 213 12.82 -12.66 19.14
C THR A 213 13.16 -13.15 20.55
N PRO A 214 14.40 -13.60 20.82
CA PRO A 214 14.81 -14.03 22.16
C PRO A 214 15.08 -12.86 23.11
N THR A 215 15.30 -11.66 22.57
CA THR A 215 15.76 -10.47 23.31
C THR A 215 15.07 -9.21 22.78
N ASN A 216 14.87 -8.24 23.69
CA ASN A 216 14.24 -6.94 23.49
C ASN A 216 13.06 -6.96 22.50
N TRP A 217 13.27 -6.43 21.29
CA TRP A 217 12.32 -6.41 20.21
C TRP A 217 13.06 -6.35 18.86
N VAL A 218 12.36 -6.73 17.80
CA VAL A 218 12.79 -6.52 16.41
C VAL A 218 11.66 -5.84 15.65
N ASP A 219 12.00 -4.86 14.82
CA ASP A 219 11.05 -4.16 13.97
C ASP A 219 11.12 -4.67 12.53
N VAL A 220 10.08 -5.39 12.09
CA VAL A 220 9.97 -5.90 10.72
C VAL A 220 9.43 -4.79 9.81
N THR A 221 10.06 -4.54 8.67
CA THR A 221 9.69 -3.46 7.73
C THR A 221 9.12 -3.98 6.42
N ALA A 222 9.50 -5.19 5.99
CA ALA A 222 8.94 -5.79 4.78
C ALA A 222 9.08 -7.31 4.75
N VAL A 223 8.24 -7.94 3.93
CA VAL A 223 8.37 -9.37 3.55
C VAL A 223 8.39 -9.46 2.02
N ARG A 224 9.43 -10.07 1.45
CA ARG A 224 9.55 -10.35 0.02
C ARG A 224 9.18 -11.81 -0.25
N VAL A 225 8.10 -11.99 -1.00
CA VAL A 225 7.58 -13.29 -1.42
C VAL A 225 7.90 -13.50 -2.90
N THR A 226 8.52 -14.63 -3.23
CA THR A 226 8.73 -15.09 -4.61
C THR A 226 7.57 -16.02 -4.97
N LEU A 227 6.99 -15.83 -6.16
CA LEU A 227 5.96 -16.71 -6.70
C LEU A 227 6.62 -18.01 -7.18
N SER A 228 6.30 -19.12 -6.52
CA SER A 228 6.79 -20.46 -6.85
C SER A 228 5.69 -21.30 -7.51
N GLY A 229 6.06 -22.44 -8.08
CA GLY A 229 5.12 -23.40 -8.68
C GLY A 229 5.33 -23.62 -10.18
N LEU A 230 4.65 -24.64 -10.73
CA LEU A 230 4.73 -25.01 -12.13
C LEU A 230 3.64 -24.28 -12.92
N GLY A 231 4.02 -23.39 -13.83
CA GLY A 231 3.09 -22.53 -14.59
C GLY A 231 2.82 -21.19 -13.91
N ALA A 232 3.15 -21.05 -12.62
CA ALA A 232 2.93 -19.84 -11.85
C ALA A 232 3.52 -18.60 -12.52
N ASN A 233 2.67 -17.60 -12.76
CA ASN A 233 3.04 -16.35 -13.38
C ASN A 233 2.20 -15.18 -12.83
N PRO A 234 2.67 -13.93 -12.95
CA PRO A 234 1.93 -12.76 -12.47
C PRO A 234 0.57 -12.51 -13.16
N GLY A 235 0.32 -13.10 -14.33
CA GLY A 235 -0.99 -13.03 -14.99
C GLY A 235 -2.05 -13.85 -14.26
N ASP A 236 -1.66 -14.98 -13.67
CA ASP A 236 -2.54 -15.85 -12.90
C ASP A 236 -2.63 -15.44 -11.43
N VAL A 237 -1.51 -14.97 -10.86
CA VAL A 237 -1.42 -14.47 -9.49
C VAL A 237 -0.87 -13.04 -9.52
N PRO A 238 -1.74 -12.02 -9.69
CA PRO A 238 -1.30 -10.64 -9.85
C PRO A 238 -0.62 -10.04 -8.62
N ARG A 239 -0.98 -10.48 -7.41
CA ARG A 239 -0.45 -9.89 -6.18
C ARG A 239 -0.49 -10.84 -4.98
N ALA A 240 0.39 -10.54 -4.03
CA ALA A 240 0.34 -11.07 -2.67
C ALA A 240 -0.20 -10.02 -1.69
N THR A 241 -0.82 -10.49 -0.61
CA THR A 241 -1.30 -9.70 0.51
C THR A 241 -0.68 -10.21 1.81
N LEU A 242 -0.48 -9.30 2.77
CA LEU A 242 0.04 -9.58 4.10
C LEU A 242 -0.98 -9.14 5.16
N TRP A 243 -1.25 -10.02 6.11
CA TRP A 243 -2.25 -9.83 7.16
C TRP A 243 -1.64 -10.12 8.53
N LEU A 244 -2.07 -9.39 9.56
CA LEU A 244 -1.70 -9.61 10.94
C LEU A 244 -2.79 -10.41 11.65
N GLU A 245 -2.39 -11.47 12.33
CA GLU A 245 -3.22 -12.19 13.29
C GLU A 245 -3.57 -11.26 14.46
N THR A 246 -4.86 -10.94 14.60
CA THR A 246 -5.34 -10.00 15.62
C THR A 246 -6.41 -10.57 16.55
N ASN A 247 -7.02 -11.70 16.22
CA ASN A 247 -8.12 -12.28 16.99
C ASN A 247 -7.66 -13.43 17.92
N GLY A 248 -6.45 -13.94 17.70
CA GLY A 248 -5.80 -14.97 18.51
C GLY A 248 -6.30 -16.40 18.24
N ASP A 249 -7.04 -16.63 17.15
CA ASP A 249 -7.56 -17.97 16.82
C ASP A 249 -6.56 -18.84 16.04
N GLY A 250 -5.51 -18.23 15.49
CA GLY A 250 -4.44 -18.93 14.79
C GLY A 250 -4.82 -19.44 13.41
N THR A 251 -5.93 -18.96 12.85
CA THR A 251 -6.48 -19.30 11.54
C THR A 251 -6.68 -18.05 10.70
N PHE A 252 -6.30 -18.11 9.43
CA PHE A 252 -6.48 -16.96 8.55
C PHE A 252 -7.95 -16.72 8.22
N THR A 253 -8.48 -15.57 8.64
CA THR A 253 -9.85 -15.12 8.36
C THR A 253 -9.87 -13.64 7.99
N PRO A 254 -10.14 -13.27 6.73
CA PRO A 254 -10.28 -11.87 6.32
C PRO A 254 -11.38 -11.15 7.13
N GLY A 255 -11.04 -10.00 7.73
CA GLY A 255 -11.95 -9.20 8.56
C GLY A 255 -11.58 -9.29 10.05
N PRO A 256 -11.64 -10.48 10.67
CA PRO A 256 -11.06 -10.70 12.01
C PRO A 256 -9.54 -10.49 12.06
N ASP A 257 -8.84 -10.88 10.99
CA ASP A 257 -7.43 -10.53 10.79
C ASP A 257 -7.27 -9.17 10.14
N THR A 258 -6.23 -8.45 10.56
CA THR A 258 -5.97 -7.08 10.11
C THR A 258 -5.14 -7.08 8.83
N PHE A 259 -5.67 -6.48 7.75
CA PHE A 259 -4.90 -6.23 6.53
C PHE A 259 -3.72 -5.28 6.82
N LEU A 260 -2.51 -5.64 6.37
CA LEU A 260 -1.33 -4.78 6.50
C LEU A 260 -0.97 -4.09 5.19
N VAL A 261 -0.75 -4.88 4.13
CA VAL A 261 -0.27 -4.37 2.83
C VAL A 261 -0.47 -5.40 1.71
N TRP A 262 -0.39 -4.93 0.47
CA TRP A 262 -0.33 -5.76 -0.73
C TRP A 262 0.80 -5.32 -1.65
N ALA A 263 1.28 -6.21 -2.52
CA ALA A 263 2.25 -5.91 -3.55
C ALA A 263 2.04 -6.80 -4.79
N ALA A 264 2.20 -6.21 -5.98
CA ALA A 264 2.13 -6.95 -7.23
C ALA A 264 3.37 -7.83 -7.43
N PHE A 265 3.18 -8.99 -8.07
CA PHE A 265 4.30 -9.82 -8.51
C PHE A 265 4.92 -9.24 -9.78
N SER A 266 6.24 -9.10 -9.80
CA SER A 266 6.98 -8.59 -10.96
C SER A 266 8.40 -9.16 -11.03
N GLY A 267 9.06 -9.03 -12.19
CA GLY A 267 10.45 -9.47 -12.39
C GLY A 267 10.60 -10.95 -12.71
N THR A 268 11.85 -11.44 -12.70
CA THR A 268 12.21 -12.84 -12.99
C THR A 268 13.33 -13.32 -12.05
N PRO A 269 13.06 -14.25 -11.12
CA PRO A 269 11.75 -14.84 -10.80
C PRO A 269 10.76 -13.77 -10.28
N ALA A 270 9.47 -13.98 -10.52
CA ALA A 270 8.44 -13.04 -10.12
C ALA A 270 8.37 -12.93 -8.59
N ALA A 271 8.48 -11.72 -8.05
CA ALA A 271 8.43 -11.48 -6.61
C ALA A 271 7.60 -10.23 -6.27
N ALA A 272 7.02 -10.25 -5.07
CA ALA A 272 6.25 -9.16 -4.48
C ALA A 272 6.94 -8.72 -3.18
N SER A 273 7.31 -7.43 -3.10
CA SER A 273 7.89 -6.83 -1.90
C SER A 273 6.80 -6.11 -1.09
N LEU A 274 6.34 -6.76 -0.01
CA LEU A 274 5.28 -6.28 0.87
C LEU A 274 5.89 -5.30 1.89
N ASN A 275 6.04 -4.03 1.51
CA ASN A 275 6.61 -2.98 2.38
C ASN A 275 5.55 -2.47 3.36
N LEU A 276 5.76 -2.65 4.65
CA LEU A 276 4.79 -2.25 5.66
C LEU A 276 4.71 -0.72 5.76
N PRO A 277 3.50 -0.14 5.91
CA PRO A 277 3.34 1.31 6.10
C PRO A 277 3.91 1.80 7.43
N SER A 278 3.98 0.92 8.43
CA SER A 278 4.68 1.10 9.70
C SER A 278 5.33 -0.21 10.11
N SER A 279 6.48 -0.14 10.79
CA SER A 279 7.20 -1.36 11.18
C SER A 279 6.37 -2.20 12.16
N LEU A 280 6.34 -3.51 11.93
CA LEU A 280 5.72 -4.47 12.83
C LEU A 280 6.70 -4.83 13.95
N ARG A 281 6.45 -4.31 15.15
CA ARG A 281 7.24 -4.63 16.33
C ARG A 281 6.94 -6.02 16.86
N VAL A 282 8.00 -6.81 17.03
CA VAL A 282 8.01 -8.15 17.61
C VAL A 282 8.85 -8.08 18.89
N ALA A 283 8.23 -8.10 20.06
CA ALA A 283 8.98 -8.03 21.33
C ALA A 283 9.12 -9.42 21.98
N VAL A 284 10.15 -9.58 22.82
CA VAL A 284 10.38 -10.81 23.57
C VAL A 284 9.12 -11.19 24.36
N GLY A 285 8.71 -12.46 24.28
CA GLY A 285 7.49 -12.96 24.92
C GLY A 285 6.17 -12.54 24.25
N THR A 286 6.20 -11.74 23.18
CA THR A 286 5.00 -11.32 22.43
C THR A 286 5.17 -11.63 20.93
N PRO A 287 5.06 -12.90 20.53
CA PRO A 287 5.17 -13.29 19.13
C PRO A 287 4.13 -12.58 18.26
N ARG A 288 4.48 -12.35 17.00
CA ARG A 288 3.55 -11.84 15.98
C ARG A 288 3.39 -12.89 14.89
N ARG A 289 2.15 -13.22 14.56
CA ARG A 289 1.83 -14.08 13.41
C ARG A 289 1.33 -13.22 12.26
N VAL A 290 1.87 -13.43 11.07
CA VAL A 290 1.37 -12.82 9.83
C VAL A 290 1.00 -13.89 8.81
N TYR A 291 0.01 -13.60 7.97
CA TYR A 291 -0.44 -14.48 6.90
C TYR A 291 -0.08 -13.90 5.54
N VAL A 292 0.54 -14.72 4.68
CA VAL A 292 0.75 -14.43 3.26
C VAL A 292 -0.38 -15.08 2.49
N ALA A 293 -1.13 -14.29 1.74
CA ALA A 293 -2.22 -14.74 0.89
C ALA A 293 -2.09 -14.21 -0.54
N PHE A 294 -2.72 -14.88 -1.50
CA PHE A 294 -2.69 -14.55 -2.92
C PHE A 294 -4.06 -14.17 -3.44
N ASP A 295 -4.10 -13.25 -4.39
CA ASP A 295 -5.29 -13.05 -5.22
C ASP A 295 -5.08 -13.78 -6.55
N ILE A 296 -6.06 -14.59 -6.95
CA ILE A 296 -6.07 -15.32 -8.21
C ILE A 296 -6.83 -14.50 -9.25
N ALA A 297 -6.24 -14.27 -10.42
CA ALA A 297 -6.93 -13.59 -11.49
C ALA A 297 -8.18 -14.36 -11.94
N SER A 298 -9.25 -13.66 -12.29
CA SER A 298 -10.42 -14.29 -12.92
C SER A 298 -10.09 -14.93 -14.27
N THR A 299 -9.04 -14.45 -14.93
CA THR A 299 -8.51 -14.99 -16.19
C THR A 299 -7.39 -16.01 -15.98
N ALA A 300 -7.11 -16.41 -14.73
CA ALA A 300 -5.96 -17.26 -14.43
C ALA A 300 -6.03 -18.60 -15.17
N ARG A 301 -4.90 -19.10 -15.64
CA ARG A 301 -4.84 -20.37 -16.36
C ARG A 301 -5.15 -21.54 -15.42
N VAL A 302 -6.22 -22.26 -15.73
CA VAL A 302 -6.60 -23.47 -15.02
C VAL A 302 -5.51 -24.55 -15.18
N ASN A 303 -5.26 -25.28 -14.09
CA ASN A 303 -4.28 -26.34 -13.90
C ASN A 303 -2.85 -25.89 -13.60
N ASP A 304 -2.57 -24.60 -13.60
CA ASP A 304 -1.28 -24.10 -13.13
C ASP A 304 -1.17 -24.32 -11.62
N TRP A 305 0.05 -24.58 -11.16
CA TRP A 305 0.34 -24.80 -9.76
C TRP A 305 1.10 -23.62 -9.19
N ILE A 306 0.66 -23.12 -8.04
CA ILE A 306 1.17 -21.90 -7.41
C ILE A 306 1.63 -22.15 -5.97
N GLY A 307 2.57 -21.32 -5.52
CA GLY A 307 3.10 -21.32 -4.17
C GLY A 307 3.73 -19.98 -3.80
N ALA A 308 3.83 -19.74 -2.49
CA ALA A 308 4.53 -18.62 -1.90
C ALA A 308 5.88 -19.11 -1.37
N ARG A 309 6.97 -18.45 -1.76
CA ARG A 309 8.32 -18.78 -1.34
C ARG A 309 9.02 -17.59 -0.71
N LEU A 310 9.70 -17.81 0.41
CA LEU A 310 10.73 -16.91 0.94
C LEU A 310 12.08 -17.62 0.74
N ASP A 311 12.93 -17.03 -0.11
CA ASP A 311 14.14 -17.69 -0.63
C ASP A 311 15.23 -17.85 0.43
N SER A 312 15.38 -16.88 1.31
CA SER A 312 16.37 -16.90 2.39
C SER A 312 15.97 -15.93 3.51
N ALA A 313 16.80 -15.80 4.55
CA ALA A 313 16.62 -14.77 5.58
C ALA A 313 16.46 -13.34 5.01
N SER A 314 17.04 -13.06 3.84
CA SER A 314 16.92 -11.76 3.15
C SER A 314 15.53 -11.50 2.58
N SER A 315 14.61 -12.47 2.64
CA SER A 315 13.20 -12.27 2.28
C SER A 315 12.41 -11.57 3.39
N VAL A 316 12.97 -11.42 4.60
CA VAL A 316 12.34 -10.64 5.67
C VAL A 316 13.28 -9.48 5.99
N PHE A 317 12.74 -8.26 5.95
CA PHE A 317 13.48 -7.03 6.18
C PHE A 317 13.16 -6.52 7.57
N VAL A 318 14.21 -6.20 8.32
CA VAL A 318 14.13 -5.66 9.67
C VAL A 318 14.91 -4.35 9.72
N VAL A 319 14.57 -3.49 10.68
CA VAL A 319 15.38 -2.30 10.96
C VAL A 319 16.76 -2.78 11.44
N TYR A 320 17.83 -2.14 10.95
CA TYR A 320 19.18 -2.35 11.48
C TYR A 320 19.17 -2.08 13.01
N PRO A 321 20.03 -2.69 13.85
CA PRO A 321 21.07 -3.69 13.56
C PRO A 321 20.50 -5.10 13.48
N ASP A 322 19.19 -5.27 13.65
CA ASP A 322 18.59 -6.58 13.84
C ASP A 322 18.83 -7.45 12.62
N THR A 323 18.85 -8.75 12.87
CA THR A 323 19.08 -9.74 11.82
C THR A 323 18.00 -10.79 11.83
N VAL A 324 17.74 -11.38 10.67
CA VAL A 324 16.84 -12.52 10.55
C VAL A 324 17.64 -13.81 10.64
N ASN A 325 17.16 -14.74 11.46
CA ASN A 325 17.72 -16.08 11.55
C ASN A 325 17.51 -16.84 10.24
N SER A 326 18.60 -17.34 9.65
CA SER A 326 18.55 -18.15 8.43
C SER A 326 18.01 -19.56 8.63
N SER A 327 17.92 -20.04 9.87
CA SER A 327 17.29 -21.32 10.19
C SER A 327 15.82 -21.29 9.83
N GLY A 328 15.35 -22.30 9.07
CA GLY A 328 13.97 -22.41 8.62
C GLY A 328 13.74 -21.97 7.17
N PHE A 329 14.71 -21.30 6.54
CA PHE A 329 14.68 -20.96 5.12
C PHE A 329 15.40 -22.02 4.25
N PRO A 330 15.03 -22.17 2.95
CA PRO A 330 13.91 -21.51 2.28
C PRO A 330 12.55 -22.01 2.82
N ILE A 331 11.58 -21.10 2.88
CA ILE A 331 10.19 -21.42 3.17
C ILE A 331 9.45 -21.45 1.85
N ASP A 332 8.78 -22.55 1.53
CA ASP A 332 7.97 -22.65 0.30
C ASP A 332 6.62 -23.31 0.63
N SER A 333 5.53 -22.82 0.05
CA SER A 333 4.24 -23.50 0.11
C SER A 333 4.01 -24.47 -1.06
N TYR A 334 4.86 -24.43 -2.09
CA TYR A 334 4.87 -25.42 -3.18
C TYR A 334 5.80 -26.58 -2.84
N ARG A 335 5.27 -27.62 -2.17
CA ARG A 335 6.03 -28.82 -1.79
C ARG A 335 5.35 -30.09 -2.30
N ALA A 336 6.08 -31.21 -2.30
CA ALA A 336 5.50 -32.51 -2.60
C ALA A 336 4.38 -32.82 -1.58
N GLY A 337 3.17 -33.10 -2.08
CA GLY A 337 2.00 -33.39 -1.24
C GLY A 337 1.22 -32.16 -0.74
N VAL A 338 1.77 -30.95 -0.83
CA VAL A 338 1.10 -29.70 -0.44
C VAL A 338 1.39 -28.64 -1.50
N ARG A 339 0.42 -28.43 -2.39
CA ARG A 339 0.50 -27.49 -3.51
C ARG A 339 -0.89 -27.05 -3.92
N THR A 340 -1.02 -25.79 -4.36
CA THR A 340 -2.30 -25.21 -4.78
C THR A 340 -2.43 -25.27 -6.29
N ARG A 341 -3.50 -25.88 -6.79
CA ARG A 341 -3.86 -25.89 -8.20
C ARG A 341 -4.88 -24.80 -8.49
N ILE A 342 -4.70 -24.07 -9.58
CA ILE A 342 -5.75 -23.18 -10.08
C ILE A 342 -6.85 -24.03 -10.74
N VAL A 343 -8.09 -23.85 -10.30
CA VAL A 343 -9.29 -24.49 -10.86
C VAL A 343 -10.23 -23.44 -11.45
N ALA A 344 -11.12 -23.86 -12.35
CA ALA A 344 -12.15 -22.97 -12.88
C ALA A 344 -13.09 -22.51 -11.74
N SER A 345 -13.58 -21.27 -11.82
CA SER A 345 -14.64 -20.81 -10.93
C SER A 345 -15.95 -21.55 -11.22
N SER A 346 -16.80 -21.71 -10.20
CA SER A 346 -18.19 -22.13 -10.35
C SER A 346 -19.05 -20.94 -9.96
N ASP A 347 -19.48 -20.20 -10.98
CA ASP A 347 -20.24 -18.97 -10.82
C ASP A 347 -21.72 -19.26 -11.10
N THR A 348 -22.59 -18.70 -10.27
CA THR A 348 -24.05 -18.89 -10.34
C THR A 348 -24.68 -17.59 -10.82
N LEU A 349 -25.48 -17.70 -11.87
CA LEU A 349 -26.38 -16.64 -12.29
C LEU A 349 -27.67 -16.71 -11.46
N SER A 350 -28.08 -15.58 -10.92
CA SER A 350 -29.42 -15.41 -10.36
C SER A 350 -30.22 -14.45 -11.23
N MET A 351 -31.52 -14.72 -11.35
CA MET A 351 -32.50 -13.84 -11.96
C MET A 351 -33.46 -13.38 -10.86
N SER A 352 -33.75 -12.08 -10.78
CA SER A 352 -34.83 -11.60 -9.90
C SER A 352 -36.18 -12.13 -10.40
N ALA A 353 -37.23 -12.03 -9.56
CA ALA A 353 -38.57 -12.29 -10.03
C ALA A 353 -38.85 -11.48 -11.31
N PRO A 354 -39.34 -12.12 -12.39
CA PRO A 354 -39.59 -11.43 -13.65
C PRO A 354 -40.73 -10.43 -13.48
N THR A 355 -40.58 -9.24 -14.04
CA THR A 355 -41.64 -8.23 -14.07
C THR A 355 -42.41 -8.38 -15.36
N SER A 356 -43.70 -8.72 -15.28
CA SER A 356 -44.60 -8.71 -16.44
C SER A 356 -44.85 -7.28 -16.89
N LEU A 357 -44.67 -7.04 -18.19
CA LEU A 357 -44.95 -5.76 -18.84
C LEU A 357 -46.03 -5.90 -19.92
N LEU A 358 -46.62 -7.09 -20.03
CA LEU A 358 -47.71 -7.38 -20.96
C LEU A 358 -48.93 -6.49 -20.69
N SER A 359 -49.40 -5.83 -21.74
CA SER A 359 -50.68 -5.14 -21.75
C SER A 359 -51.84 -6.15 -21.79
N ALA A 360 -52.97 -5.77 -21.19
CA ALA A 360 -54.21 -6.56 -21.23
C ALA A 360 -54.79 -6.68 -22.65
N THR A 361 -54.51 -5.71 -23.52
CA THR A 361 -54.92 -5.73 -24.93
C THR A 361 -53.77 -5.32 -25.83
N ILE A 362 -53.62 -6.06 -26.92
CA ILE A 362 -52.58 -5.91 -27.93
C ILE A 362 -53.27 -5.99 -29.30
N ALA A 363 -52.87 -5.14 -30.25
CA ALA A 363 -53.44 -5.12 -31.59
C ALA A 363 -52.51 -5.78 -32.62
N GLN A 364 -53.08 -6.27 -33.71
CA GLN A 364 -52.30 -6.58 -34.91
C GLN A 364 -51.47 -5.36 -35.32
N TRP A 365 -50.28 -5.58 -35.89
CA TRP A 365 -49.33 -4.54 -36.30
C TRP A 365 -48.60 -3.81 -35.17
N ASP A 366 -48.91 -4.11 -33.91
CA ASP A 366 -48.14 -3.56 -32.81
C ASP A 366 -46.68 -4.03 -32.87
N THR A 367 -45.74 -3.10 -32.70
CA THR A 367 -44.30 -3.38 -32.67
C THR A 367 -43.73 -3.12 -31.28
N ASP A 368 -42.66 -3.82 -30.94
CA ASP A 368 -41.86 -3.67 -29.73
C ASP A 368 -42.69 -3.66 -28.43
N ARG A 369 -43.73 -4.49 -28.38
CA ARG A 369 -44.58 -4.61 -27.20
C ARG A 369 -43.80 -5.26 -26.06
N PRO A 370 -43.66 -4.59 -24.90
CA PRO A 370 -43.01 -5.16 -23.74
C PRO A 370 -43.70 -6.44 -23.27
N LEU A 371 -42.89 -7.47 -23.03
CA LEU A 371 -43.35 -8.77 -22.55
C LEU A 371 -42.91 -8.96 -21.09
N LEU A 372 -41.60 -8.95 -20.86
CA LEU A 372 -40.98 -9.24 -19.57
C LEU A 372 -39.72 -8.39 -19.40
N SER A 373 -39.50 -7.92 -18.17
CA SER A 373 -38.21 -7.40 -17.72
C SER A 373 -37.55 -8.39 -16.76
N LEU A 374 -36.31 -8.76 -17.05
CA LEU A 374 -35.54 -9.79 -16.37
C LEU A 374 -34.23 -9.19 -15.87
N ARG A 375 -33.98 -9.23 -14.56
CA ARG A 375 -32.73 -8.70 -13.99
C ARG A 375 -31.83 -9.84 -13.56
N PHE A 376 -30.63 -9.89 -14.14
CA PHE A 376 -29.64 -10.91 -13.89
C PHE A 376 -28.49 -10.40 -13.03
N SER A 377 -27.92 -11.29 -12.21
CA SER A 377 -26.75 -11.02 -11.37
C SER A 377 -25.87 -12.26 -11.27
N ALA A 378 -24.56 -12.10 -11.41
CA ALA A 378 -23.61 -13.15 -11.09
C ALA A 378 -23.22 -13.09 -9.61
N ASN A 379 -23.09 -14.24 -8.94
CA ASN A 379 -22.68 -14.30 -7.53
C ASN A 379 -21.19 -13.97 -7.32
N ARG A 380 -20.33 -14.32 -8.29
CA ARG A 380 -18.87 -14.12 -8.30
C ARG A 380 -18.40 -13.93 -9.74
N ASN A 381 -17.25 -13.28 -9.90
CA ASN A 381 -16.57 -13.04 -11.17
C ASN A 381 -17.52 -12.60 -12.30
N SER A 382 -17.90 -13.53 -13.17
CA SER A 382 -18.78 -13.31 -14.30
C SER A 382 -19.53 -14.57 -14.71
N VAL A 383 -20.71 -14.43 -15.31
CA VAL A 383 -21.38 -15.51 -16.03
C VAL A 383 -21.72 -15.05 -17.44
N ASP A 384 -21.37 -15.84 -18.45
CA ASP A 384 -21.76 -15.58 -19.84
C ASP A 384 -23.12 -16.22 -20.14
N LEU A 385 -24.11 -15.41 -20.50
CA LEU A 385 -25.41 -15.85 -21.01
C LEU A 385 -25.31 -16.07 -22.52
N ALA A 386 -25.57 -17.30 -22.95
CA ALA A 386 -25.60 -17.70 -24.36
C ALA A 386 -26.97 -17.45 -25.05
N GLY A 387 -27.99 -17.07 -24.28
CA GLY A 387 -29.33 -16.81 -24.79
C GLY A 387 -30.40 -16.97 -23.73
N ILE A 388 -31.65 -16.83 -24.15
CA ILE A 388 -32.83 -17.16 -23.35
C ILE A 388 -33.89 -17.83 -24.22
N HIS A 389 -34.50 -18.87 -23.70
CA HIS A 389 -35.67 -19.51 -24.28
C HIS A 389 -36.95 -18.84 -23.77
N VAL A 390 -37.89 -18.54 -24.66
CA VAL A 390 -39.15 -17.86 -24.33
C VAL A 390 -40.32 -18.75 -24.71
N PRO A 391 -40.80 -19.63 -23.81
CA PRO A 391 -41.97 -20.46 -24.05
C PRO A 391 -43.25 -19.61 -23.94
N ILE A 392 -44.09 -19.68 -24.96
CA ILE A 392 -45.35 -18.94 -25.02
C ILE A 392 -46.50 -19.93 -24.76
N GLN A 393 -47.28 -19.63 -23.73
CA GLN A 393 -48.46 -20.40 -23.32
C GLN A 393 -49.74 -19.64 -23.70
N GLY A 394 -50.86 -20.34 -23.72
CA GLY A 394 -52.17 -19.78 -24.06
C GLY A 394 -52.72 -20.37 -25.35
N THR A 395 -53.52 -19.58 -26.07
CA THR A 395 -54.13 -19.98 -27.35
C THR A 395 -53.44 -19.38 -28.57
N ALA A 396 -52.48 -18.47 -28.38
CA ALA A 396 -51.68 -17.92 -29.46
C ALA A 396 -50.86 -19.01 -30.18
N VAL A 397 -50.67 -18.84 -31.48
CA VAL A 397 -49.86 -19.70 -32.35
C VAL A 397 -48.63 -18.95 -32.84
N ALA A 398 -47.62 -19.66 -33.34
CA ALA A 398 -46.40 -19.05 -33.87
C ALA A 398 -46.66 -17.93 -34.90
N GLY A 399 -47.68 -18.11 -35.75
CA GLY A 399 -48.07 -17.12 -36.76
C GLY A 399 -48.68 -15.81 -36.22
N ASP A 400 -49.00 -15.73 -34.92
CA ASP A 400 -49.44 -14.49 -34.27
C ASP A 400 -48.27 -13.55 -33.94
N PHE A 401 -47.04 -14.06 -33.97
CA PHE A 401 -45.83 -13.31 -33.65
C PHE A 401 -45.02 -13.06 -34.92
N TRP A 402 -44.69 -11.79 -35.17
CA TRP A 402 -43.80 -11.43 -36.29
C TRP A 402 -42.33 -11.58 -35.89
N ALA A 403 -41.98 -11.16 -34.68
CA ALA A 403 -40.64 -11.28 -34.11
C ALA A 403 -40.69 -11.22 -32.59
N MET A 404 -39.68 -11.78 -31.94
CA MET A 404 -39.34 -11.56 -30.53
C MET A 404 -37.91 -11.02 -30.47
N LYS A 405 -37.64 -10.14 -29.51
CA LYS A 405 -36.33 -9.50 -29.36
C LYS A 405 -35.90 -9.55 -27.90
N ALA A 406 -34.63 -9.85 -27.67
CA ALA A 406 -33.97 -9.62 -26.38
C ALA A 406 -33.18 -8.33 -26.47
N LEU A 407 -33.41 -7.41 -25.54
CA LEU A 407 -32.72 -6.13 -25.48
C LEU A 407 -32.02 -5.98 -24.14
N LEU A 408 -30.84 -5.36 -24.16
CA LEU A 408 -30.23 -4.81 -22.95
C LEU A 408 -30.91 -3.46 -22.64
N ASP A 409 -31.70 -3.44 -21.57
CA ASP A 409 -32.46 -2.28 -21.09
C ASP A 409 -31.55 -1.40 -20.23
N THR A 410 -30.95 -0.40 -20.87
CA THR A 410 -29.89 0.41 -20.26
C THR A 410 -30.47 1.45 -19.32
N ASN A 411 -31.61 2.06 -19.69
CA ASN A 411 -32.25 3.11 -18.92
C ASN A 411 -33.24 2.55 -17.86
N ARG A 412 -33.57 1.25 -17.94
CA ARG A 412 -34.44 0.52 -17.02
C ARG A 412 -35.86 1.07 -16.97
N ASP A 413 -36.35 1.60 -18.09
CA ASP A 413 -37.70 2.16 -18.19
C ASP A 413 -38.77 1.14 -18.58
N GLY A 414 -38.37 -0.10 -18.92
CA GLY A 414 -39.26 -1.19 -19.29
C GLY A 414 -39.88 -1.06 -20.69
N ASN A 415 -39.37 -0.17 -21.54
CA ASN A 415 -39.77 -0.02 -22.93
C ASN A 415 -38.54 -0.11 -23.83
N TYR A 416 -38.76 -0.37 -25.12
CA TYR A 416 -37.68 -0.22 -26.08
C TYR A 416 -37.48 1.26 -26.42
N THR A 417 -36.30 1.78 -26.08
CA THR A 417 -35.84 3.11 -26.47
C THR A 417 -34.74 2.99 -27.52
N PRO A 418 -35.02 3.35 -28.80
CA PRO A 418 -34.00 3.38 -29.85
C PRO A 418 -32.79 4.21 -29.45
N ASP A 419 -31.60 3.75 -29.85
CA ASP A 419 -30.30 4.37 -29.54
C ASP A 419 -29.89 4.38 -28.04
N VAL A 420 -30.74 3.88 -27.15
CA VAL A 420 -30.45 3.72 -25.71
C VAL A 420 -30.35 2.25 -25.32
N ASP A 421 -31.28 1.43 -25.81
CA ASP A 421 -31.31 -0.01 -25.55
C ASP A 421 -30.67 -0.78 -26.69
N ALA A 422 -29.85 -1.77 -26.35
CA ALA A 422 -29.14 -2.56 -27.35
C ALA A 422 -29.93 -3.83 -27.66
N VAL A 423 -30.29 -4.04 -28.93
CA VAL A 423 -30.89 -5.30 -29.37
C VAL A 423 -29.79 -6.38 -29.40
N LEU A 424 -29.94 -7.39 -28.54
CA LEU A 424 -28.98 -8.50 -28.42
C LEU A 424 -29.31 -9.65 -29.37
N ALA A 425 -30.60 -9.96 -29.54
CA ALA A 425 -31.08 -11.05 -30.38
C ALA A 425 -32.46 -10.75 -30.94
N ILE A 426 -32.74 -11.29 -32.13
CA ILE A 426 -34.07 -11.32 -32.74
C ILE A 426 -34.35 -12.76 -33.18
N ALA A 427 -35.52 -13.28 -32.85
CA ALA A 427 -35.99 -14.60 -33.27
C ALA A 427 -37.45 -14.55 -33.69
N VAL A 428 -37.88 -15.55 -34.47
CA VAL A 428 -39.30 -15.73 -34.80
C VAL A 428 -39.82 -16.87 -33.92
N ALA A 429 -41.05 -16.73 -33.41
CA ALA A 429 -41.68 -17.82 -32.67
C ALA A 429 -41.95 -19.01 -33.60
N THR A 430 -41.70 -20.23 -33.14
CA THR A 430 -41.93 -21.46 -33.92
C THR A 430 -42.57 -22.53 -33.04
N GLY A 431 -43.06 -23.62 -33.63
CA GLY A 431 -43.62 -24.75 -32.88
C GLY A 431 -45.08 -24.59 -32.43
N SER A 432 -45.55 -25.58 -31.67
CA SER A 432 -46.88 -25.64 -31.06
C SER A 432 -46.80 -26.46 -29.75
N PRO A 433 -46.87 -25.84 -28.56
CA PRO A 433 -47.04 -24.40 -28.31
C PRO A 433 -45.88 -23.54 -28.84
N PRO A 434 -46.10 -22.25 -29.17
CA PRO A 434 -45.06 -21.42 -29.74
C PRO A 434 -43.93 -21.11 -28.76
N GLU A 435 -42.69 -21.06 -29.25
CA GLU A 435 -41.50 -20.72 -28.48
C GLU A 435 -40.49 -19.95 -29.33
N ALA A 436 -39.63 -19.16 -28.68
CA ALA A 436 -38.53 -18.45 -29.33
C ALA A 436 -37.22 -18.63 -28.56
N LEU A 437 -36.16 -19.06 -29.24
CA LEU A 437 -34.80 -19.07 -28.72
C LEU A 437 -34.06 -17.80 -29.13
N LEU A 438 -33.81 -16.91 -28.17
CA LEU A 438 -33.08 -15.67 -28.38
C LEU A 438 -31.61 -15.90 -28.03
N SER A 439 -30.79 -16.23 -29.05
CA SER A 439 -29.36 -16.52 -28.88
C SER A 439 -28.53 -15.23 -28.90
N PHE A 440 -27.73 -15.00 -27.85
CA PHE A 440 -26.82 -13.86 -27.73
C PHE A 440 -25.60 -14.23 -26.88
N ASN A 441 -24.62 -13.34 -26.75
CA ASN A 441 -23.54 -13.54 -25.79
C ASN A 441 -23.43 -12.31 -24.89
N LEU A 442 -23.76 -12.47 -23.62
CA LEU A 442 -23.78 -11.38 -22.65
C LEU A 442 -23.07 -11.80 -21.37
N THR A 443 -21.95 -11.15 -21.07
CA THR A 443 -21.23 -11.33 -19.81
C THR A 443 -21.90 -10.52 -18.69
N VAL A 444 -22.36 -11.21 -17.64
CA VAL A 444 -22.88 -10.61 -16.41
C VAL A 444 -21.77 -10.59 -15.36
N LEU A 445 -21.24 -9.42 -15.04
CA LEU A 445 -20.20 -9.24 -14.02
C LEU A 445 -20.81 -9.20 -12.61
N ALA A 446 -20.15 -9.84 -11.64
CA ALA A 446 -20.54 -9.74 -10.24
C ALA A 446 -20.50 -8.28 -9.76
N GLY A 447 -21.53 -7.87 -9.02
CA GLY A 447 -21.72 -6.47 -8.58
C GLY A 447 -22.30 -5.52 -9.63
N SER A 448 -22.41 -5.96 -10.89
CA SER A 448 -22.93 -5.15 -12.01
C SER A 448 -24.14 -5.85 -12.65
N PRO A 449 -25.32 -5.82 -12.02
CA PRO A 449 -26.51 -6.48 -12.54
C PRO A 449 -26.96 -5.87 -13.86
N VAL A 450 -27.39 -6.73 -14.78
CA VAL A 450 -27.92 -6.36 -16.10
C VAL A 450 -29.43 -6.57 -16.14
N THR A 451 -30.13 -5.73 -16.91
CA THR A 451 -31.57 -5.89 -17.15
C THR A 451 -31.78 -6.23 -18.61
N LEU A 452 -32.44 -7.35 -18.88
CA LEU A 452 -32.95 -7.70 -20.20
C LEU A 452 -34.42 -7.34 -20.30
N LEU A 453 -34.79 -6.71 -21.41
CA LEU A 453 -36.17 -6.52 -21.81
C LEU A 453 -36.47 -7.47 -22.96
N ILE A 454 -37.51 -8.28 -22.80
CA ILE A 454 -38.07 -9.07 -23.89
C ILE A 454 -39.25 -8.30 -24.47
N VAL A 455 -39.24 -8.10 -25.78
CA VAL A 455 -40.35 -7.50 -26.53
C VAL A 455 -40.74 -8.38 -27.70
N PHE A 456 -41.92 -8.15 -28.26
CA PHE A 456 -42.39 -8.83 -29.46
C PHE A 456 -43.16 -7.90 -30.39
N ASP A 457 -43.13 -8.27 -31.67
CA ASP A 457 -43.91 -7.67 -32.73
C ASP A 457 -45.09 -8.59 -33.05
N VAL A 458 -46.27 -8.03 -33.21
CA VAL A 458 -47.51 -8.77 -33.47
C VAL A 458 -47.72 -8.88 -34.97
N SER A 459 -48.00 -10.10 -35.43
CA SER A 459 -48.24 -10.35 -36.84
C SER A 459 -49.45 -9.55 -37.36
N PRO A 460 -49.35 -8.97 -38.57
CA PRO A 460 -50.49 -8.42 -39.30
C PRO A 460 -51.68 -9.36 -39.43
N THR A 461 -51.41 -10.67 -39.41
CA THR A 461 -52.39 -11.73 -39.56
C THR A 461 -52.69 -12.45 -38.25
N ALA A 462 -52.26 -11.90 -37.10
CA ALA A 462 -52.52 -12.50 -35.79
C ALA A 462 -54.03 -12.63 -35.55
N VAL A 463 -54.50 -13.71 -34.94
CA VAL A 463 -55.94 -13.97 -34.81
C VAL A 463 -56.51 -13.26 -33.56
N PRO A 464 -57.48 -12.33 -33.70
CA PRO A 464 -58.10 -11.69 -32.55
C PRO A 464 -58.77 -12.70 -31.61
N GLY A 465 -58.58 -12.51 -30.29
CA GLY A 465 -59.11 -13.41 -29.26
C GLY A 465 -58.15 -14.51 -28.82
N HIS A 466 -57.01 -14.68 -29.49
CA HIS A 466 -55.92 -15.46 -28.95
C HIS A 466 -55.33 -14.80 -27.70
N THR A 467 -54.88 -15.64 -26.77
CA THR A 467 -54.32 -15.25 -25.47
C THR A 467 -52.90 -15.76 -25.37
N MET A 468 -52.05 -15.01 -24.68
CA MET A 468 -50.67 -15.41 -24.44
C MET A 468 -50.26 -15.16 -22.98
N SER A 469 -49.34 -15.98 -22.49
CA SER A 469 -48.61 -15.77 -21.24
C SER A 469 -47.24 -16.42 -21.36
N VAL A 470 -46.29 -16.00 -20.52
CA VAL A 470 -44.94 -16.58 -20.49
C VAL A 470 -44.60 -16.96 -19.06
N SER A 471 -44.00 -18.13 -18.90
CA SER A 471 -43.47 -18.61 -17.64
C SER A 471 -42.08 -19.18 -17.90
N LEU A 472 -41.08 -18.59 -17.25
CA LEU A 472 -39.68 -19.02 -17.37
C LEU A 472 -39.33 -19.99 -16.25
N SER A 473 -38.53 -20.99 -16.59
CA SER A 473 -37.92 -21.95 -15.67
C SER A 473 -36.39 -21.85 -15.73
N PRO A 474 -35.63 -22.41 -14.78
CA PRO A 474 -34.17 -22.39 -14.84
C PRO A 474 -33.53 -23.10 -16.03
N SER A 475 -34.30 -23.87 -16.82
CA SER A 475 -33.85 -24.52 -18.05
C SER A 475 -34.08 -23.68 -19.31
N ASP A 476 -34.83 -22.57 -19.20
CA ASP A 476 -35.06 -21.60 -20.26
C ASP A 476 -33.98 -20.50 -20.25
#